data_AF-A0A7Y4X884-F1
#
_entry.id   AF-A0A7Y4X884-F1
#
_cell.length_a   1.000
_cell.length_b   1.000
_cell.length_c   1.000
_cell.angle_alpha   90.00
_cell.angle_beta   90.00
_cell.angle_gamma   90.00
#
_symmetry.space_group_name_H-M   'P 1'
#
loop_
_entity.id
_entity.type
_entity.pdbx_description
1 polymer ?
#
loop_
_entity_poly.entity_id
_entity_poly.type
_entity_poly.pdbx_seq_one_letter_code
_entity_poly.pdbx_strand_id
1 'polypeptide(L)'
;MKKIAPQSIIGQQGVNLVERVTLEMSYAWRPTPIFDAGIDGEIEICDPVTHEATNAIVKVQIKSTTNPFQSETPNSFEYLCQQKDLDYWMRGNTPVILIVCRPADNEAYWISVKEYFGNPAVRKTRKVIFDKHRHRFDKAAANVLRDLAVPKDSGIYFSPLPKSELLYTNLLKVSSYSPSVFVAETTFRKPGEIWSFFQSIGAKAGPEWMMTNKRIVSFQNLESTPFNEVCELGTLERFDSKIWAESNDEETKRQFVRLLNQSLKEKTDLLDLRYHREQEYFYFPATKDFTTRRVHYQSLKKRVPREVFKKYGKKSDKTQIAYYRHAAFKGFFIRLDGEWYLEITPTYHFTSDGYNLDKFRESHLQGIKRLDRNPAVLGQLLMWSEFLCRPSLFHSEYPFLSFGDLATVEIDTGIADNEWYQAEDSDDAESINSEENQIDLLWS
;
A
#
# COMPACT_ATOMS: atom_id res chain seq x y z
N MET A 1 66.52 18.10 -22.04
CA MET A 1 65.12 17.71 -22.31
C MET A 1 64.33 17.82 -21.02
N LYS A 2 63.17 18.49 -21.03
CA LYS A 2 62.23 18.47 -19.90
C LYS A 2 61.59 17.08 -19.84
N LYS A 3 61.54 16.45 -18.66
CA LYS A 3 60.94 15.14 -18.44
C LYS A 3 59.81 15.27 -17.44
N ILE A 4 58.65 14.71 -17.76
CA ILE A 4 57.55 14.54 -16.81
C ILE A 4 57.88 13.30 -15.96
N ALA A 5 57.71 13.39 -14.63
CA ALA A 5 57.93 12.25 -13.77
C ALA A 5 56.88 11.15 -14.06
N PRO A 6 57.27 9.87 -14.24
CA PRO A 6 56.32 8.78 -14.47
C PRO A 6 55.23 8.68 -13.40
N GLN A 7 55.57 9.02 -12.16
CA GLN A 7 54.63 9.05 -11.04
C GLN A 7 53.50 10.08 -11.23
N SER A 8 53.79 11.23 -11.86
CA SER A 8 52.78 12.24 -12.16
C SER A 8 51.80 11.76 -13.23
N ILE A 9 52.27 10.99 -14.21
CA ILE A 9 51.42 10.39 -15.25
C ILE A 9 50.47 9.37 -14.62
N ILE A 10 50.99 8.45 -13.80
CA ILE A 10 50.20 7.42 -13.11
C ILE A 10 49.19 8.07 -12.15
N GLY A 11 49.58 9.13 -11.43
CA GLY A 11 48.68 9.90 -10.58
C GLY A 11 47.50 10.48 -11.36
N GLN A 12 47.76 11.15 -12.49
CA GLN A 12 46.72 11.71 -13.34
C GLN A 12 45.82 10.63 -13.95
N GLN A 13 46.37 9.48 -14.35
CA GLN A 13 45.57 8.36 -14.85
C GLN A 13 44.60 7.82 -13.80
N GLY A 14 45.00 7.80 -12.52
CA GLY A 14 44.10 7.46 -11.42
C GLY A 14 42.98 8.46 -11.23
N VAL A 15 43.28 9.76 -11.29
CA VAL A 15 42.26 10.83 -11.25
C VAL A 15 41.24 10.62 -12.38
N ASN A 16 41.70 10.41 -13.61
CA ASN A 16 40.82 10.21 -14.76
C ASN A 16 39.93 8.97 -14.62
N LEU A 17 40.46 7.88 -14.02
CA LEU A 17 39.68 6.67 -13.74
C LEU A 17 38.55 6.96 -12.74
N VAL A 18 38.88 7.62 -11.63
CA VAL A 18 37.91 7.97 -10.59
C VAL A 18 36.87 8.95 -11.11
N GLU A 19 37.29 9.96 -11.86
CA GLU A 19 36.41 10.93 -12.50
C GLU A 19 35.42 10.22 -13.42
N ARG A 20 35.89 9.34 -14.32
CA ARG A 20 35.00 8.58 -15.21
C ARG A 20 33.96 7.77 -14.43
N VAL A 21 34.38 7.02 -13.40
CA VAL A 21 33.46 6.21 -12.60
C VAL A 21 32.47 7.09 -11.83
N THR A 22 32.91 8.24 -11.33
CA THR A 22 32.05 9.23 -10.66
C THR A 22 30.97 9.77 -11.61
N LEU A 23 31.35 10.07 -12.86
CA LEU A 23 30.42 10.51 -13.89
C LEU A 23 29.44 9.39 -14.30
N GLU A 24 29.88 8.13 -14.31
CA GLU A 24 29.00 6.97 -14.54
C GLU A 24 27.95 6.76 -13.42
N MET A 25 28.23 7.28 -12.21
CA MET A 25 27.28 7.36 -11.10
C MET A 25 26.31 8.56 -11.21
N SER A 26 26.47 9.41 -12.23
CA SER A 26 25.78 10.70 -12.37
C SER A 26 26.10 11.70 -11.24
N TYR A 27 27.30 11.63 -10.66
CA TYR A 27 27.78 12.59 -9.65
C TYR A 27 28.78 13.57 -10.24
N ALA A 28 28.90 14.75 -9.62
CA ALA A 28 29.84 15.76 -10.05
C ALA A 28 31.23 15.52 -9.43
N TRP A 29 32.27 15.54 -10.27
CA TRP A 29 33.67 15.49 -9.84
C TRP A 29 34.30 16.89 -9.89
N ARG A 30 34.94 17.30 -8.80
CA ARG A 30 35.69 18.56 -8.71
C ARG A 30 37.13 18.27 -8.32
N PRO A 31 38.12 18.40 -9.22
CA PRO A 31 39.52 18.19 -8.87
C PRO A 31 40.03 19.34 -7.99
N THR A 32 40.88 19.03 -7.01
CA THR A 32 41.42 20.10 -6.14
C THR A 32 42.60 20.82 -6.82
N PRO A 33 42.65 22.18 -6.84
CA PRO A 33 43.81 22.91 -7.34
C PRO A 33 45.07 22.78 -6.46
N ILE A 34 46.21 23.19 -7.01
CA ILE A 34 47.64 22.90 -6.71
C ILE A 34 48.13 23.10 -5.24
N PHE A 35 47.28 23.33 -4.24
CA PHE A 35 47.66 23.56 -2.83
C PHE A 35 46.82 22.77 -1.81
N ASP A 36 46.54 21.48 -2.05
CA ASP A 36 45.87 20.63 -1.04
C ASP A 36 46.84 19.67 -0.32
N ALA A 37 46.65 19.54 0.98
CA ALA A 37 47.41 18.72 1.92
C ALA A 37 46.97 17.25 1.90
N GLY A 38 46.90 16.64 0.70
CA GLY A 38 46.55 15.22 0.55
C GLY A 38 45.04 14.96 0.44
N ILE A 39 44.40 15.68 -0.48
CA ILE A 39 43.09 15.37 -1.09
C ILE A 39 43.22 15.70 -2.58
N ASP A 40 42.76 14.81 -3.46
CA ASP A 40 42.91 14.95 -4.90
C ASP A 40 41.66 15.52 -5.59
N GLY A 41 40.50 15.42 -4.93
CA GLY A 41 39.26 16.01 -5.42
C GLY A 41 38.08 15.80 -4.48
N GLU A 42 36.93 16.26 -4.94
CA GLU A 42 35.65 16.18 -4.24
C GLU A 42 34.59 15.56 -5.16
N ILE A 43 33.76 14.69 -4.60
CA ILE A 43 32.55 14.17 -5.24
C ILE A 43 31.36 14.88 -4.62
N GLU A 44 30.58 15.59 -5.43
CA GLU A 44 29.29 16.14 -5.04
C GLU A 44 28.16 15.22 -5.52
N ILE A 45 27.34 14.78 -4.57
CA ILE A 45 26.18 13.95 -4.84
C ILE A 45 25.15 14.79 -5.59
N CYS A 46 24.64 14.24 -6.69
CA CYS A 46 23.54 14.82 -7.45
C CYS A 46 22.30 13.93 -7.29
N ASP A 47 21.11 14.54 -7.36
CA ASP A 47 19.87 13.79 -7.41
C ASP A 47 19.83 12.94 -8.70
N PRO A 48 19.58 11.62 -8.60
CA PRO A 48 19.64 10.73 -9.75
C PRO A 48 18.51 10.96 -10.77
N VAL A 49 17.45 11.67 -10.38
CA VAL A 49 16.26 11.95 -11.19
C VAL A 49 16.29 13.37 -11.76
N THR A 50 16.49 14.37 -10.90
CA THR A 50 16.45 15.78 -11.31
C THR A 50 17.80 16.28 -11.82
N HIS A 51 18.89 15.55 -11.54
CA HIS A 51 20.27 15.97 -11.77
C HIS A 51 20.67 17.23 -10.99
N GLU A 52 19.89 17.62 -9.98
CA GLU A 52 20.22 18.76 -9.13
C GLU A 52 21.40 18.43 -8.20
N ALA A 53 22.34 19.37 -8.10
CA ALA A 53 23.45 19.28 -7.17
C ALA A 53 22.95 19.47 -5.74
N THR A 54 23.28 18.54 -4.84
CA THR A 54 22.72 18.53 -3.47
C THR A 54 23.59 19.24 -2.43
N ASN A 55 24.78 19.71 -2.83
CA ASN A 55 25.81 20.24 -1.95
C ASN A 55 26.27 19.25 -0.85
N ALA A 56 25.89 17.97 -0.95
CA ALA A 56 26.45 16.90 -0.14
C ALA A 56 27.76 16.42 -0.79
N ILE A 57 28.88 16.62 -0.08
CA ILE A 57 30.23 16.47 -0.64
C ILE A 57 31.03 15.42 0.15
N VAL A 58 31.73 14.55 -0.58
CA VAL A 58 32.73 13.64 -0.07
C VAL A 58 34.11 14.04 -0.60
N LYS A 59 35.11 14.16 0.29
CA LYS A 59 36.49 14.40 -0.11
C LYS A 59 37.18 13.10 -0.49
N VAL A 60 38.02 13.14 -1.52
CA VAL A 60 38.63 11.96 -2.12
C VAL A 60 40.15 12.08 -2.14
N GLN A 61 40.83 11.12 -1.51
CA GLN A 61 42.24 10.87 -1.78
C GLN A 61 42.36 9.65 -2.69
N ILE A 62 43.15 9.78 -3.75
CA ILE A 62 43.48 8.76 -4.73
C ILE A 62 44.94 8.34 -4.55
N LYS A 63 45.20 7.03 -4.57
CA LYS A 63 46.54 6.44 -4.55
C LYS A 63 46.66 5.45 -5.69
N SER A 64 47.51 5.79 -6.67
CA SER A 64 47.66 5.05 -7.91
C SER A 64 48.96 4.25 -7.93
N THR A 65 48.91 3.01 -8.43
CA THR A 65 50.08 2.14 -8.58
C THR A 65 50.03 1.35 -9.89
N THR A 66 51.21 0.96 -10.39
CA THR A 66 51.38 -0.05 -11.45
C THR A 66 51.97 -1.36 -10.90
N ASN A 67 52.41 -1.37 -9.65
CA ASN A 67 52.94 -2.55 -8.98
C ASN A 67 51.80 -3.35 -8.32
N PRO A 68 52.01 -4.66 -8.07
CA PRO A 68 51.12 -5.44 -7.22
C PRO A 68 50.90 -4.78 -5.86
N PHE A 69 49.70 -4.94 -5.31
CA PHE A 69 49.39 -4.45 -3.97
C PHE A 69 50.12 -5.26 -2.89
N GLN A 70 50.28 -4.68 -1.70
CA GLN A 70 50.90 -5.38 -0.59
C GLN A 70 50.00 -6.55 -0.16
N SER A 71 50.59 -7.72 0.12
CA SER A 71 49.85 -8.93 0.52
C SER A 71 48.70 -9.28 -0.45
N GLU A 72 48.85 -9.03 -1.75
CA GLU A 72 47.79 -9.22 -2.73
C GLU A 72 47.46 -10.71 -2.95
N THR A 73 46.17 -11.02 -2.87
CA THR A 73 45.57 -12.32 -3.18
C THR A 73 44.49 -12.13 -4.26
N PRO A 74 43.87 -13.22 -4.77
CA PRO A 74 42.72 -13.10 -5.66
C PRO A 74 41.54 -12.33 -5.07
N ASN A 75 41.37 -12.34 -3.74
CA ASN A 75 40.19 -11.78 -3.06
C ASN A 75 40.49 -10.50 -2.27
N SER A 76 41.74 -10.23 -1.92
CA SER A 76 42.08 -9.11 -1.04
C SER A 76 43.48 -8.56 -1.22
N PHE A 77 43.74 -7.37 -0.66
CA PHE A 77 45.09 -6.81 -0.52
C PHE A 77 45.17 -5.84 0.65
N GLU A 78 46.39 -5.49 1.05
CA GLU A 78 46.68 -4.50 2.09
C GLU A 78 47.16 -3.17 1.49
N TYR A 79 46.77 -2.08 2.13
CA TYR A 79 47.33 -0.75 1.91
C TYR A 79 47.73 -0.11 3.24
N LEU A 80 48.98 0.34 3.34
CA LEU A 80 49.50 0.99 4.53
C LEU A 80 49.40 2.52 4.41
N CYS A 81 48.57 3.14 5.25
CA CYS A 81 48.44 4.59 5.30
C CYS A 81 49.63 5.25 6.03
N GLN A 82 50.06 6.41 5.54
CA GLN A 82 51.03 7.23 6.26
C GLN A 82 50.34 7.88 7.47
N GLN A 83 51.05 7.96 8.61
CA GLN A 83 50.47 8.50 9.85
C GLN A 83 49.94 9.94 9.65
N LYS A 84 50.73 10.80 9.00
CA LYS A 84 50.35 12.21 8.74
C LYS A 84 49.07 12.34 7.90
N ASP A 85 48.90 11.45 6.92
CA ASP A 85 47.75 11.46 6.01
C ASP A 85 46.50 11.00 6.79
N LEU A 86 46.63 9.91 7.56
CA LEU A 86 45.55 9.39 8.40
C LEU A 86 45.13 10.41 9.48
N ASP A 87 46.08 11.09 10.11
CA ASP A 87 45.80 12.14 11.09
C ASP A 87 45.04 13.31 10.46
N TYR A 88 45.40 13.71 9.23
CA TYR A 88 44.73 14.77 8.51
C TYR A 88 43.28 14.39 8.15
N TRP A 89 43.08 13.23 7.51
CA TRP A 89 41.75 12.77 7.08
C TRP A 89 40.77 12.58 8.24
N MET A 90 41.27 12.20 9.42
CA MET A 90 40.44 11.96 10.60
C MET A 90 40.08 13.22 11.38
N ARG A 91 40.78 14.36 11.19
CA ARG A 91 40.55 15.60 11.95
C ARG A 91 39.39 16.44 11.41
N GLY A 92 39.13 16.40 10.10
CA GLY A 92 38.10 17.22 9.47
C GLY A 92 36.67 16.80 9.86
N ASN A 93 35.68 17.61 9.53
CA ASN A 93 34.24 17.29 9.69
C ASN A 93 33.65 16.61 8.44
N THR A 94 34.12 16.93 7.24
CA THR A 94 33.68 16.30 5.97
C THR A 94 34.09 14.82 5.89
N PRO A 95 33.25 13.92 5.34
CA PRO A 95 33.64 12.55 5.02
C PRO A 95 34.84 12.53 4.05
N VAL A 96 35.78 11.63 4.30
CA VAL A 96 36.95 11.40 3.43
C VAL A 96 36.96 9.93 3.00
N ILE A 97 37.01 9.69 1.70
CA ILE A 97 37.24 8.35 1.14
C ILE A 97 38.67 8.22 0.63
N LEU A 98 39.25 7.04 0.84
CA LEU A 98 40.51 6.65 0.24
C LEU A 98 40.21 5.71 -0.91
N ILE A 99 40.63 6.09 -2.12
CA ILE A 99 40.58 5.25 -3.31
C ILE A 99 41.99 4.79 -3.66
N VAL A 100 42.18 3.47 -3.70
CA VAL A 100 43.41 2.85 -4.19
C VAL A 100 43.10 2.24 -5.55
N CYS A 101 43.83 2.65 -6.59
CA CYS A 101 43.56 2.23 -7.95
C CYS A 101 44.80 1.78 -8.71
N ARG A 102 44.56 0.88 -9.66
CA ARG A 102 45.50 0.44 -10.68
C ARG A 102 44.91 0.78 -12.05
N PRO A 103 45.26 1.95 -12.61
CA PRO A 103 44.62 2.45 -13.83
C PRO A 103 44.79 1.53 -15.04
N ALA A 104 45.93 0.84 -15.15
CA ALA A 104 46.22 -0.08 -16.26
C ALA A 104 45.22 -1.25 -16.36
N ASP A 105 44.70 -1.71 -15.21
CA ASP A 105 43.78 -2.86 -15.12
C ASP A 105 42.32 -2.39 -14.96
N ASN A 106 42.07 -1.08 -15.03
CA ASN A 106 40.77 -0.48 -14.74
C ASN A 106 40.21 -0.87 -13.35
N GLU A 107 41.08 -0.98 -12.35
CA GLU A 107 40.71 -1.38 -10.99
C GLU A 107 40.79 -0.20 -10.03
N ALA A 108 39.73 0.02 -9.26
CA ALA A 108 39.69 0.99 -8.19
C ALA A 108 38.94 0.39 -7.00
N TYR A 109 39.45 0.63 -5.79
CA TYR A 109 38.88 0.15 -4.55
C TYR A 109 38.82 1.27 -3.53
N TRP A 110 37.76 1.33 -2.74
CA TRP A 110 37.52 2.46 -1.84
C TRP A 110 37.03 2.05 -0.46
N ILE A 111 37.29 2.93 0.51
CA ILE A 111 36.73 2.86 1.87
C ILE A 111 36.41 4.27 2.39
N SER A 112 35.46 4.37 3.32
CA SER A 112 35.32 5.53 4.19
C SER A 112 36.40 5.51 5.27
N VAL A 113 37.30 6.49 5.27
CA VAL A 113 38.44 6.54 6.20
C VAL A 113 37.95 6.62 7.64
N LYS A 114 36.91 7.45 7.88
CA LYS A 114 36.38 7.68 9.23
C LYS A 114 35.65 6.48 9.81
N GLU A 115 34.86 5.80 8.99
CA GLU A 115 34.17 4.58 9.42
C GLU A 115 35.16 3.44 9.63
N TYR A 116 36.07 3.23 8.69
CA TYR A 116 37.04 2.14 8.74
C TYR A 116 38.00 2.26 9.93
N PHE A 117 38.51 3.47 10.19
CA PHE A 117 39.44 3.74 11.30
C PHE A 117 38.75 4.29 12.56
N GLY A 118 37.43 4.19 12.65
CA GLY A 118 36.68 4.52 13.87
C GLY A 118 37.07 3.62 15.04
N ASN A 119 37.46 2.37 14.77
CA ASN A 119 37.99 1.46 15.79
C ASN A 119 39.47 1.78 16.11
N PRO A 120 39.81 2.15 17.37
CA PRO A 120 41.18 2.49 17.75
C PRO A 120 42.21 1.37 17.54
N ALA A 121 41.79 0.10 17.63
CA ALA A 121 42.68 -1.04 17.41
C ALA A 121 43.11 -1.14 15.94
N VAL A 122 42.17 -0.96 15.02
CA VAL A 122 42.43 -0.94 13.56
C VAL A 122 43.28 0.28 13.22
N ARG A 123 42.95 1.45 13.78
CA ARG A 123 43.70 2.70 13.59
C ARG A 123 45.17 2.59 13.96
N LYS A 124 45.51 1.89 15.05
CA LYS A 124 46.91 1.65 15.45
C LYS A 124 47.72 0.91 14.38
N THR A 125 47.08 0.04 13.60
CA THR A 125 47.76 -0.71 12.53
C THR A 125 48.07 0.16 11.32
N ARG A 126 47.25 1.20 11.06
CA ARG A 126 47.25 2.03 9.84
C ARG A 126 47.06 1.26 8.53
N LYS A 127 46.65 -0.01 8.62
CA LYS A 127 46.44 -0.88 7.47
C LYS A 127 44.97 -0.87 7.09
N VAL A 128 44.71 -0.73 5.80
CA VAL A 128 43.42 -1.04 5.18
C VAL A 128 43.54 -2.40 4.51
N ILE A 129 42.64 -3.31 4.84
CA ILE A 129 42.46 -4.58 4.13
C ILE A 129 41.30 -4.38 3.17
N PHE A 130 41.61 -4.38 1.87
CA PHE A 130 40.60 -4.28 0.81
C PHE A 130 40.11 -5.67 0.42
N ASP A 131 38.80 -5.86 0.41
CA ASP A 131 38.14 -6.99 -0.23
C ASP A 131 37.80 -6.58 -1.68
N LYS A 132 38.30 -7.32 -2.66
CA LYS A 132 38.19 -6.96 -4.07
C LYS A 132 36.75 -7.02 -4.61
N HIS A 133 35.86 -7.76 -3.96
CA HIS A 133 34.45 -7.82 -4.34
C HIS A 133 33.64 -6.74 -3.63
N ARG A 134 33.88 -6.53 -2.33
CA ARG A 134 33.05 -5.63 -1.50
C ARG A 134 33.46 -4.17 -1.62
N HIS A 135 34.75 -3.89 -1.80
CA HIS A 135 35.28 -2.53 -1.78
C HIS A 135 35.52 -1.96 -3.19
N ARG A 136 34.92 -2.54 -4.24
CA ARG A 136 35.08 -2.04 -5.61
C ARG A 136 34.51 -0.62 -5.73
N PHE A 137 35.26 0.27 -6.36
CA PHE A 137 34.79 1.60 -6.76
C PHE A 137 34.31 1.52 -8.20
N ASP A 138 33.02 1.23 -8.36
CA ASP A 138 32.31 1.17 -9.63
C ASP A 138 30.91 1.79 -9.47
N LYS A 139 30.11 1.80 -10.52
CA LYS A 139 28.75 2.37 -10.50
C LYS A 139 27.87 1.86 -9.34
N ALA A 140 28.07 0.64 -8.85
CA ALA A 140 27.28 0.09 -7.74
C ALA A 140 27.56 0.78 -6.40
N ALA A 141 28.70 1.48 -6.26
CA ALA A 141 29.04 2.22 -5.05
C ALA A 141 28.24 3.53 -4.87
N ALA A 142 27.47 3.98 -5.88
CA ALA A 142 26.74 5.25 -5.87
C ALA A 142 25.88 5.44 -4.61
N ASN A 143 25.01 4.47 -4.30
CA ASN A 143 24.10 4.56 -3.15
C ASN A 143 24.86 4.65 -1.82
N VAL A 144 25.93 3.87 -1.67
CA VAL A 144 26.73 3.87 -0.43
C VAL A 144 27.47 5.19 -0.26
N LEU A 145 27.97 5.79 -1.34
CA LEU A 145 28.60 7.11 -1.31
C LEU A 145 27.60 8.22 -0.98
N ARG A 146 26.37 8.13 -1.50
CA ARG A 146 25.28 9.04 -1.12
C ARG A 146 24.99 8.97 0.36
N ASP A 147 24.80 7.77 0.89
CA ASP A 147 24.48 7.57 2.31
C ASP A 147 25.64 8.04 3.22
N LEU A 148 26.88 7.98 2.74
CA LEU A 148 28.06 8.52 3.42
C LEU A 148 28.11 10.06 3.40
N ALA A 149 27.73 10.69 2.28
CA ALA A 149 27.80 12.14 2.09
C ALA A 149 26.74 12.91 2.87
N VAL A 150 25.60 12.25 3.15
CA VAL A 150 24.41 12.86 3.75
C VAL A 150 24.34 12.43 5.21
N PRO A 151 24.57 13.33 6.18
CA PRO A 151 24.38 12.99 7.59
C PRO A 151 22.93 12.54 7.82
N LYS A 152 22.74 11.44 8.57
CA LYS A 152 21.41 10.90 8.90
C LYS A 152 20.47 11.94 9.55
N ASP A 153 21.05 12.99 10.14
CA ASP A 153 20.35 14.04 10.87
C ASP A 153 20.19 15.36 10.06
N SER A 154 20.60 15.38 8.78
CA SER A 154 20.73 16.63 8.00
C SER A 154 19.44 17.15 7.34
N GLY A 155 18.36 16.38 7.35
CA GLY A 155 17.09 16.79 6.73
C GLY A 155 17.12 16.97 5.21
N ILE A 156 18.22 16.58 4.53
CA ILE A 156 18.31 16.58 3.06
C ILE A 156 17.54 15.35 2.57
N TYR A 157 16.30 15.58 2.16
CA TYR A 157 15.41 14.57 1.59
C TYR A 157 15.71 14.41 0.10
N PHE A 158 16.31 13.29 -0.29
CA PHE A 158 16.43 12.90 -1.69
C PHE A 158 15.09 12.31 -2.13
N SER A 159 14.61 12.68 -3.32
CA SER A 159 13.42 12.05 -3.86
C SER A 159 13.69 10.55 -4.04
N PRO A 160 12.93 9.64 -3.41
CA PRO A 160 13.09 8.22 -3.67
C PRO A 160 12.91 7.96 -5.17
N LEU A 161 13.68 7.01 -5.73
CA LEU A 161 13.54 6.62 -7.13
C LEU A 161 12.07 6.29 -7.40
N PRO A 162 11.39 6.97 -8.35
CA PRO A 162 9.97 6.77 -8.57
C PRO A 162 9.72 5.31 -8.94
N LYS A 163 9.03 4.59 -8.06
CA LYS A 163 8.58 3.23 -8.34
C LYS A 163 7.19 3.34 -8.93
N SER A 164 6.98 2.84 -10.14
CA SER A 164 5.62 2.68 -10.65
C SER A 164 4.85 1.74 -9.71
N GLU A 165 3.72 2.22 -9.21
CA GLU A 165 2.87 1.52 -8.27
C GLU A 165 1.44 1.44 -8.79
N LEU A 166 0.85 0.25 -8.68
CA LEU A 166 -0.56 0.02 -8.95
C LEU A 166 -1.35 0.19 -7.65
N LEU A 167 -2.08 1.29 -7.53
CA LEU A 167 -2.98 1.55 -6.42
C LEU A 167 -4.32 0.88 -6.64
N TYR A 168 -4.86 0.26 -5.59
CA TYR A 168 -6.23 -0.25 -5.56
C TYR A 168 -7.12 0.77 -4.86
N THR A 169 -8.18 1.20 -5.53
CA THR A 169 -9.19 2.06 -4.92
C THR A 169 -10.18 1.22 -4.10
N ASN A 170 -11.03 1.90 -3.33
CA ASN A 170 -12.18 1.31 -2.67
C ASN A 170 -13.43 1.23 -3.58
N LEU A 171 -13.27 1.47 -4.89
CA LEU A 171 -14.37 1.54 -5.86
C LEU A 171 -14.49 0.19 -6.59
N LEU A 172 -15.50 -0.60 -6.20
CA LEU A 172 -15.82 -1.86 -6.88
C LEU A 172 -16.71 -1.58 -8.09
N LYS A 173 -16.25 -1.90 -9.30
CA LYS A 173 -17.00 -1.61 -10.52
C LYS A 173 -18.33 -2.37 -10.53
N VAL A 174 -19.43 -1.68 -10.85
CA VAL A 174 -20.72 -2.32 -11.15
C VAL A 174 -20.66 -2.85 -12.58
N SER A 175 -20.62 -4.17 -12.73
CA SER A 175 -20.53 -4.83 -14.04
C SER A 175 -21.87 -4.87 -14.77
N SER A 176 -22.95 -5.08 -14.03
CA SER A 176 -24.30 -5.01 -14.58
C SER A 176 -25.32 -4.69 -13.49
N TYR A 177 -26.44 -4.13 -13.93
CA TYR A 177 -27.66 -3.95 -13.16
C TYR A 177 -28.85 -4.38 -14.02
N SER A 178 -30.06 -4.41 -13.46
CA SER A 178 -31.27 -4.75 -14.21
C SER A 178 -31.34 -3.97 -15.52
N PRO A 179 -31.53 -4.61 -16.69
CA PRO A 179 -31.58 -3.91 -17.98
C PRO A 179 -32.84 -3.05 -18.12
N SER A 180 -33.84 -3.26 -17.26
CA SER A 180 -35.12 -2.56 -17.36
C SER A 180 -35.60 -2.04 -16.01
N VAL A 181 -36.24 -0.87 -16.06
CA VAL A 181 -37.03 -0.30 -14.98
C VAL A 181 -38.49 -0.35 -15.40
N PHE A 182 -39.31 -0.99 -14.59
CA PHE A 182 -40.76 -1.07 -14.76
C PHE A 182 -41.43 -0.03 -13.88
N VAL A 183 -42.39 0.69 -14.46
CA VAL A 183 -43.16 1.72 -13.77
C VAL A 183 -44.65 1.46 -14.02
N ALA A 184 -45.45 1.36 -12.97
CA ALA A 184 -46.90 1.22 -13.11
C ALA A 184 -47.62 1.94 -11.95
N GLU A 185 -48.83 2.43 -12.19
CA GLU A 185 -49.67 3.01 -11.14
C GLU A 185 -50.15 1.94 -10.16
N THR A 186 -50.38 2.34 -8.90
CA THR A 186 -50.89 1.45 -7.86
C THR A 186 -51.92 2.16 -6.98
N THR A 187 -52.94 1.42 -6.59
CA THR A 187 -53.98 1.89 -5.66
C THR A 187 -53.51 1.88 -4.21
N PHE A 188 -52.46 1.10 -3.91
CA PHE A 188 -51.86 1.02 -2.58
C PHE A 188 -51.22 2.35 -2.17
N ARG A 189 -51.21 2.63 -0.86
CA ARG A 189 -50.71 3.91 -0.32
C ARG A 189 -49.36 3.77 0.36
N LYS A 190 -49.05 2.59 0.91
CA LYS A 190 -47.81 2.35 1.65
C LYS A 190 -47.12 1.06 1.19
N PRO A 191 -45.78 1.03 1.13
CA PRO A 191 -45.05 -0.21 0.79
C PRO A 191 -45.38 -1.39 1.70
N GLY A 192 -45.68 -1.12 2.98
CA GLY A 192 -46.06 -2.16 3.93
C GLY A 192 -47.35 -2.90 3.56
N GLU A 193 -48.31 -2.23 2.91
CA GLU A 193 -49.57 -2.85 2.48
C GLU A 193 -49.31 -3.87 1.35
N ILE A 194 -48.41 -3.54 0.42
CA ILE A 194 -47.97 -4.43 -0.65
C ILE A 194 -47.22 -5.65 -0.06
N TRP A 195 -46.32 -5.43 0.89
CA TRP A 195 -45.63 -6.53 1.57
C TRP A 195 -46.60 -7.45 2.33
N SER A 196 -47.59 -6.89 3.03
CA SER A 196 -48.63 -7.68 3.70
C SER A 196 -49.48 -8.47 2.70
N PHE A 197 -49.78 -7.87 1.53
CA PHE A 197 -50.47 -8.58 0.46
C PHE A 197 -49.63 -9.78 -0.05
N PHE A 198 -48.35 -9.58 -0.39
CA PHE A 198 -47.46 -10.67 -0.83
C PHE A 198 -47.39 -11.79 0.21
N GLN A 199 -47.30 -11.44 1.49
CA GLN A 199 -47.31 -12.40 2.58
C GLN A 199 -48.64 -13.18 2.66
N SER A 200 -49.78 -12.52 2.46
CA SER A 200 -51.11 -13.15 2.53
C SER A 200 -51.34 -14.21 1.45
N ILE A 201 -50.71 -14.03 0.28
CA ILE A 201 -50.78 -14.99 -0.84
C ILE A 201 -49.60 -15.98 -0.84
N GLY A 202 -48.72 -15.92 0.17
CA GLY A 202 -47.54 -16.77 0.27
C GLY A 202 -46.50 -16.54 -0.84
N ALA A 203 -46.55 -15.39 -1.51
CA ALA A 203 -45.64 -15.08 -2.61
C ALA A 203 -44.28 -14.62 -2.08
N LYS A 204 -43.21 -15.08 -2.73
CA LYS A 204 -41.85 -14.57 -2.52
C LYS A 204 -41.58 -13.45 -3.51
N ALA A 205 -41.60 -12.21 -3.04
CA ALA A 205 -41.21 -11.04 -3.83
C ALA A 205 -39.84 -10.54 -3.35
N GLY A 206 -38.96 -10.23 -4.29
CA GLY A 206 -37.71 -9.53 -3.98
C GLY A 206 -37.97 -8.05 -3.62
N PRO A 207 -37.03 -7.40 -2.92
CA PRO A 207 -37.20 -6.03 -2.42
C PRO A 207 -36.83 -4.95 -3.43
N GLU A 208 -36.49 -5.28 -4.69
CA GLU A 208 -35.95 -4.38 -5.72
C GLU A 208 -37.00 -3.49 -6.39
N TRP A 209 -37.86 -2.89 -5.56
CA TRP A 209 -38.92 -1.99 -5.96
C TRP A 209 -39.19 -0.93 -4.88
N MET A 210 -39.77 0.18 -5.30
CA MET A 210 -40.19 1.26 -4.41
C MET A 210 -41.50 1.87 -4.87
N MET A 211 -42.19 2.52 -3.94
CA MET A 211 -43.32 3.38 -4.25
C MET A 211 -42.88 4.84 -4.29
N THR A 212 -43.31 5.55 -5.33
CA THR A 212 -43.19 7.00 -5.46
C THR A 212 -44.37 7.53 -6.28
N ASN A 213 -44.95 8.66 -5.89
CA ASN A 213 -46.03 9.33 -6.65
C ASN A 213 -47.19 8.42 -7.09
N LYS A 214 -47.67 7.53 -6.20
CA LYS A 214 -48.70 6.50 -6.47
C LYS A 214 -48.34 5.51 -7.58
N ARG A 215 -47.04 5.34 -7.85
CA ARG A 215 -46.48 4.37 -8.79
C ARG A 215 -45.56 3.40 -8.07
N ILE A 216 -45.46 2.20 -8.60
CA ILE A 216 -44.40 1.24 -8.29
C ILE A 216 -43.32 1.41 -9.35
N VAL A 217 -42.08 1.61 -8.91
CA VAL A 217 -40.88 1.63 -9.75
C VAL A 217 -40.03 0.44 -9.34
N SER A 218 -39.65 -0.42 -10.28
CA SER A 218 -39.15 -1.77 -9.98
C SER A 218 -38.10 -2.26 -10.99
N PHE A 219 -37.09 -2.99 -10.52
CA PHE A 219 -36.26 -3.84 -11.38
C PHE A 219 -36.90 -5.21 -11.65
N GLN A 220 -37.80 -5.67 -10.76
CA GLN A 220 -38.61 -6.87 -10.96
C GLN A 220 -39.67 -6.62 -12.05
N ASN A 221 -39.98 -7.65 -12.83
CA ASN A 221 -41.02 -7.59 -13.84
C ASN A 221 -42.41 -7.45 -13.19
N LEU A 222 -43.07 -6.32 -13.44
CA LEU A 222 -44.40 -6.02 -12.90
C LEU A 222 -45.54 -6.79 -13.59
N GLU A 223 -45.29 -7.40 -14.76
CA GLU A 223 -46.27 -8.24 -15.47
C GLU A 223 -46.46 -9.61 -14.82
N SER A 224 -45.53 -10.02 -13.95
CA SER A 224 -45.50 -11.34 -13.34
C SER A 224 -46.01 -11.31 -11.90
N THR A 225 -46.61 -12.42 -11.47
CA THR A 225 -46.97 -12.64 -10.07
C THR A 225 -45.72 -12.60 -9.17
N PRO A 226 -45.75 -11.90 -8.03
CA PRO A 226 -46.93 -11.28 -7.41
C PRO A 226 -47.18 -9.81 -7.76
N PHE A 227 -46.33 -9.19 -8.58
CA PHE A 227 -46.40 -7.74 -8.82
C PHE A 227 -47.60 -7.31 -9.66
N ASN A 228 -48.04 -8.15 -10.59
CA ASN A 228 -49.21 -7.88 -11.44
C ASN A 228 -50.52 -7.68 -10.65
N GLU A 229 -50.60 -8.15 -9.41
CA GLU A 229 -51.76 -8.02 -8.51
C GLU A 229 -51.75 -6.71 -7.69
N VAL A 230 -50.61 -6.00 -7.66
CA VAL A 230 -50.43 -4.78 -6.84
C VAL A 230 -50.20 -3.52 -7.67
N CYS A 231 -50.28 -3.62 -9.00
CA CYS A 231 -50.21 -2.49 -9.92
C CYS A 231 -51.24 -2.58 -11.05
N GLU A 232 -51.54 -1.44 -11.66
CA GLU A 232 -52.44 -1.35 -12.81
C GLU A 232 -51.67 -1.62 -14.11
N LEU A 233 -51.76 -2.87 -14.62
CA LEU A 233 -51.01 -3.31 -15.82
C LEU A 233 -51.26 -2.44 -17.08
N GLY A 234 -52.43 -1.83 -17.21
CA GLY A 234 -52.72 -0.92 -18.33
C GLY A 234 -51.90 0.38 -18.32
N THR A 235 -51.27 0.70 -17.19
CA THR A 235 -50.37 1.86 -17.02
C THR A 235 -48.90 1.46 -17.00
N LEU A 236 -48.59 0.18 -17.24
CA LEU A 236 -47.23 -0.34 -17.18
C LEU A 236 -46.39 0.25 -18.32
N GLU A 237 -45.31 0.89 -17.93
CA GLU A 237 -44.25 1.35 -18.81
C GLU A 237 -42.97 0.60 -18.48
N ARG A 238 -42.28 0.13 -19.51
CA ARG A 238 -40.96 -0.50 -19.41
C ARG A 238 -39.93 0.42 -20.04
N PHE A 239 -38.89 0.72 -19.29
CA PHE A 239 -37.81 1.57 -19.75
C PHE A 239 -36.46 0.85 -19.72
N ASP A 240 -35.55 1.26 -20.60
CA ASP A 240 -34.13 0.93 -20.45
C ASP A 240 -33.61 1.61 -19.18
N SER A 241 -33.05 0.80 -18.29
CA SER A 241 -32.40 1.26 -17.05
C SER A 241 -31.32 2.33 -17.27
N LYS A 242 -30.68 2.38 -18.44
CA LYS A 242 -29.70 3.41 -18.79
C LYS A 242 -30.27 4.81 -18.74
N ILE A 243 -31.53 5.00 -19.11
CA ILE A 243 -32.19 6.31 -19.02
C ILE A 243 -32.19 6.81 -17.57
N TRP A 244 -32.31 5.93 -16.58
CA TRP A 244 -32.27 6.24 -15.15
C TRP A 244 -30.83 6.40 -14.67
N ALA A 245 -29.97 5.45 -15.04
CA ALA A 245 -28.56 5.41 -14.65
C ALA A 245 -27.75 6.60 -15.17
N GLU A 246 -28.14 7.13 -16.34
CA GLU A 246 -27.47 8.20 -17.04
C GLU A 246 -28.16 9.56 -16.93
N SER A 247 -29.35 9.61 -16.31
CA SER A 247 -30.17 10.82 -16.16
C SER A 247 -29.38 11.97 -15.54
N ASN A 248 -29.62 13.20 -15.99
CA ASN A 248 -29.15 14.41 -15.33
C ASN A 248 -30.09 14.90 -14.22
N ASP A 249 -31.29 14.33 -14.12
CA ASP A 249 -32.25 14.65 -13.07
C ASP A 249 -31.87 13.97 -11.75
N GLU A 250 -31.69 14.76 -10.70
CA GLU A 250 -31.24 14.28 -9.39
C GLU A 250 -32.26 13.38 -8.70
N GLU A 251 -33.56 13.61 -8.91
CA GLU A 251 -34.59 12.73 -8.34
C GLU A 251 -34.54 11.33 -8.97
N THR A 252 -34.44 11.27 -10.29
CA THR A 252 -34.30 10.02 -11.07
C THR A 252 -33.04 9.26 -10.67
N LYS A 253 -31.89 9.94 -10.52
CA LYS A 253 -30.66 9.31 -10.01
C LYS A 253 -30.84 8.74 -8.61
N ARG A 254 -31.45 9.48 -7.69
CA ARG A 254 -31.71 9.00 -6.31
C ARG A 254 -32.63 7.78 -6.31
N GLN A 255 -33.65 7.78 -7.16
CA GLN A 255 -34.53 6.64 -7.38
C GLN A 255 -33.74 5.43 -7.89
N PHE A 256 -32.88 5.61 -8.90
CA PHE A 256 -32.02 4.54 -9.42
C PHE A 256 -31.08 3.98 -8.35
N VAL A 257 -30.38 4.84 -7.59
CA VAL A 257 -29.52 4.44 -6.47
C VAL A 257 -30.31 3.71 -5.39
N ARG A 258 -31.57 4.09 -5.14
CA ARG A 258 -32.43 3.37 -4.19
C ARG A 258 -32.74 1.95 -4.65
N LEU A 259 -32.97 1.73 -5.95
CA LEU A 259 -33.12 0.37 -6.51
C LEU A 259 -31.82 -0.43 -6.39
N LEU A 260 -30.67 0.16 -6.73
CA LEU A 260 -29.36 -0.47 -6.54
C LEU A 260 -29.10 -0.85 -5.07
N ASN A 261 -29.47 0.01 -4.12
CA ASN A 261 -29.35 -0.26 -2.69
C ASN A 261 -30.25 -1.40 -2.21
N GLN A 262 -31.46 -1.53 -2.79
CA GLN A 262 -32.33 -2.68 -2.51
C GLN A 262 -31.76 -3.97 -3.10
N SER A 263 -31.22 -3.88 -4.32
CA SER A 263 -30.55 -5.00 -4.97
C SER A 263 -29.29 -5.46 -4.22
N LEU A 264 -28.50 -4.53 -3.72
CA LEU A 264 -27.35 -4.82 -2.87
C LEU A 264 -27.79 -5.53 -1.59
N LYS A 265 -28.86 -5.06 -0.94
CA LYS A 265 -29.40 -5.70 0.27
C LYS A 265 -29.80 -7.14 0.01
N GLU A 266 -30.60 -7.39 -1.01
CA GLU A 266 -31.02 -8.76 -1.36
C GLU A 266 -29.81 -9.63 -1.70
N LYS A 267 -28.93 -9.16 -2.59
CA LYS A 267 -27.71 -9.88 -2.97
C LYS A 267 -26.86 -10.25 -1.75
N THR A 268 -26.68 -9.32 -0.81
CA THR A 268 -25.89 -9.59 0.41
C THR A 268 -26.61 -10.52 1.38
N ASP A 269 -27.94 -10.48 1.45
CA ASP A 269 -28.72 -11.41 2.26
C ASP A 269 -28.57 -12.85 1.76
N LEU A 270 -28.60 -13.04 0.43
CA LEU A 270 -28.32 -14.32 -0.24
C LEU A 270 -26.89 -14.83 -0.03
N LEU A 271 -25.96 -13.96 0.38
CA LEU A 271 -24.58 -14.30 0.75
C LEU A 271 -24.38 -14.47 2.27
N ASP A 272 -25.47 -14.60 3.04
CA ASP A 272 -25.47 -14.70 4.51
C ASP A 272 -24.83 -13.49 5.21
N LEU A 273 -25.08 -12.27 4.69
CA LEU A 273 -24.82 -11.02 5.41
C LEU A 273 -26.11 -10.44 5.97
N ARG A 274 -25.98 -9.57 6.96
CA ARG A 274 -27.11 -8.78 7.50
C ARG A 274 -26.82 -7.30 7.35
N TYR A 275 -27.88 -6.51 7.17
CA TYR A 275 -27.79 -5.06 7.08
C TYR A 275 -28.21 -4.40 8.40
N HIS A 276 -27.35 -3.57 8.97
CA HIS A 276 -27.65 -2.82 10.18
C HIS A 276 -28.21 -1.43 9.82
N ARG A 277 -29.53 -1.25 9.95
CA ARG A 277 -30.23 -0.07 9.43
C ARG A 277 -29.73 1.26 9.99
N GLU A 278 -29.48 1.37 11.28
CA GLU A 278 -29.11 2.64 11.92
C GLU A 278 -27.66 3.06 11.65
N GLN A 279 -26.79 2.10 11.34
CA GLN A 279 -25.36 2.35 11.15
C GLN A 279 -24.94 2.22 9.67
N GLU A 280 -25.87 1.76 8.84
CA GLU A 280 -25.80 1.70 7.38
C GLU A 280 -24.61 0.88 6.85
N TYR A 281 -24.38 -0.29 7.45
CA TYR A 281 -23.38 -1.26 6.99
C TYR A 281 -23.96 -2.67 6.88
N PHE A 282 -23.30 -3.48 6.07
CA PHE A 282 -23.49 -4.92 5.96
C PHE A 282 -22.46 -5.64 6.82
N TYR A 283 -22.83 -6.73 7.48
CA TYR A 283 -21.93 -7.49 8.36
C TYR A 283 -22.18 -8.99 8.31
N PHE A 284 -21.16 -9.77 8.65
CA PHE A 284 -21.30 -11.21 8.84
C PHE A 284 -22.00 -11.51 10.18
N PRO A 285 -23.18 -12.16 10.20
CA PRO A 285 -23.85 -12.51 11.46
C PRO A 285 -23.10 -13.60 12.22
N ALA A 286 -23.45 -13.77 13.51
CA ALA A 286 -22.93 -14.87 14.31
C ALA A 286 -23.28 -16.23 13.70
N THR A 287 -22.36 -17.20 13.81
CA THR A 287 -22.69 -18.60 13.49
C THR A 287 -23.60 -19.17 14.57
N LYS A 288 -24.41 -20.18 14.21
CA LYS A 288 -25.38 -20.80 15.14
C LYS A 288 -24.73 -21.37 16.42
N ASP A 289 -23.49 -21.81 16.32
CA ASP A 289 -22.68 -22.42 17.38
C ASP A 289 -21.62 -21.47 17.95
N PHE A 290 -21.61 -20.21 17.51
CA PHE A 290 -20.62 -19.19 17.88
C PHE A 290 -19.15 -19.57 17.58
N THR A 291 -18.92 -20.50 16.66
CA THR A 291 -17.58 -20.80 16.15
C THR A 291 -17.06 -19.68 15.23
N THR A 292 -15.74 -19.55 15.16
CA THR A 292 -15.09 -18.55 14.30
C THR A 292 -15.42 -18.83 12.83
N ARG A 293 -16.04 -17.88 12.14
CA ARG A 293 -16.27 -17.95 10.68
C ARG A 293 -15.05 -17.40 9.95
N ARG A 294 -14.55 -18.13 8.96
CA ARG A 294 -13.45 -17.69 8.08
C ARG A 294 -13.88 -17.62 6.62
N VAL A 295 -13.44 -16.60 5.92
CA VAL A 295 -13.58 -16.45 4.47
C VAL A 295 -12.18 -16.42 3.86
N HIS A 296 -11.95 -17.22 2.84
CA HIS A 296 -10.69 -17.17 2.08
C HIS A 296 -10.82 -16.19 0.94
N TYR A 297 -9.76 -15.44 0.63
CA TYR A 297 -9.71 -14.55 -0.52
C TYR A 297 -8.31 -14.53 -1.14
N GLN A 298 -8.19 -14.10 -2.38
CA GLN A 298 -6.93 -13.91 -3.09
C GLN A 298 -6.32 -12.56 -2.69
N SER A 299 -5.22 -12.59 -1.93
CA SER A 299 -4.37 -11.40 -1.75
C SER A 299 -3.53 -11.15 -3.01
N LEU A 300 -2.79 -10.04 -3.04
CA LEU A 300 -1.86 -9.73 -4.13
C LEU A 300 -0.82 -10.83 -4.41
N LYS A 301 -0.53 -11.70 -3.43
CA LYS A 301 0.50 -12.75 -3.55
C LYS A 301 -0.05 -14.17 -3.50
N LYS A 302 -1.04 -14.43 -2.63
CA LYS A 302 -1.55 -15.79 -2.36
C LYS A 302 -2.98 -15.79 -1.81
N ARG A 303 -3.64 -16.95 -1.85
CA ARG A 303 -4.94 -17.16 -1.18
C ARG A 303 -4.73 -17.24 0.34
N VAL A 304 -5.49 -16.46 1.11
CA VAL A 304 -5.35 -16.36 2.57
C VAL A 304 -6.72 -16.38 3.26
N PRO A 305 -6.83 -16.91 4.49
CA PRO A 305 -8.05 -16.82 5.29
C PRO A 305 -8.16 -15.47 6.01
N ARG A 306 -9.39 -15.00 6.23
CA ARG A 306 -9.74 -13.93 7.16
C ARG A 306 -10.85 -14.37 8.10
N GLU A 307 -10.66 -14.13 9.39
CA GLU A 307 -11.69 -14.34 10.41
C GLU A 307 -12.74 -13.21 10.32
N VAL A 308 -13.92 -13.54 9.81
CA VAL A 308 -15.00 -12.58 9.58
C VAL A 308 -16.03 -12.54 10.72
N PHE A 309 -16.00 -13.54 11.59
CA PHE A 309 -16.72 -13.55 12.86
C PHE A 309 -15.87 -14.29 13.90
N LYS A 310 -15.62 -13.67 15.06
CA LYS A 310 -14.80 -14.25 16.14
C LYS A 310 -15.25 -13.75 17.51
N LYS A 311 -15.19 -14.64 18.51
CA LYS A 311 -15.40 -14.32 19.93
C LYS A 311 -14.12 -13.87 20.61
N TYR A 312 -14.24 -12.93 21.53
CA TYR A 312 -13.14 -12.38 22.33
C TYR A 312 -13.45 -12.56 23.82
N GLY A 313 -12.48 -13.08 24.57
CA GLY A 313 -12.62 -13.30 26.02
C GLY A 313 -12.33 -12.02 26.83
N LYS A 314 -12.76 -11.98 28.10
CA LYS A 314 -12.40 -10.91 29.03
C LYS A 314 -10.92 -10.99 29.36
N LYS A 315 -10.31 -9.83 29.62
CA LYS A 315 -8.90 -9.74 30.07
C LYS A 315 -8.66 -10.51 31.37
N SER A 316 -9.58 -10.40 32.32
CA SER A 316 -9.47 -11.02 33.65
C SER A 316 -9.66 -12.54 33.61
N ASP A 317 -10.47 -13.03 32.68
CA ASP A 317 -10.80 -14.45 32.53
C ASP A 317 -11.19 -14.71 31.07
N LYS A 318 -10.26 -15.32 30.32
CA LYS A 318 -10.46 -15.60 28.89
C LYS A 318 -11.52 -16.67 28.63
N THR A 319 -11.99 -17.40 29.65
CA THR A 319 -13.11 -18.35 29.51
C THR A 319 -14.46 -17.64 29.44
N GLN A 320 -14.54 -16.42 29.98
CA GLN A 320 -15.72 -15.57 29.86
C GLN A 320 -15.64 -14.70 28.61
N ILE A 321 -16.73 -14.66 27.86
CA ILE A 321 -16.83 -13.83 26.66
C ILE A 321 -16.95 -12.35 27.08
N ALA A 322 -16.17 -11.49 26.41
CA ALA A 322 -16.28 -10.05 26.50
C ALA A 322 -17.19 -9.50 25.39
N TYR A 323 -16.89 -9.86 24.14
CA TYR A 323 -17.64 -9.41 22.97
C TYR A 323 -17.34 -10.32 21.76
N TYR A 324 -18.08 -10.11 20.68
CA TYR A 324 -17.86 -10.70 19.37
C TYR A 324 -17.56 -9.60 18.35
N ARG A 325 -16.64 -9.90 17.43
CA ARG A 325 -16.29 -9.02 16.31
C ARG A 325 -16.79 -9.63 15.02
N HIS A 326 -17.44 -8.80 14.21
CA HIS A 326 -18.00 -9.14 12.91
C HIS A 326 -17.36 -8.21 11.87
N ALA A 327 -16.79 -8.77 10.81
CA ALA A 327 -16.35 -7.97 9.67
C ALA A 327 -17.58 -7.34 8.99
N ALA A 328 -17.45 -6.08 8.61
CA ALA A 328 -18.53 -5.31 8.01
C ALA A 328 -18.01 -4.37 6.91
N PHE A 329 -18.92 -3.82 6.10
CA PHE A 329 -18.62 -2.74 5.18
C PHE A 329 -19.80 -1.79 5.00
N LYS A 330 -19.52 -0.51 4.82
CA LYS A 330 -20.48 0.45 4.25
C LYS A 330 -20.34 0.44 2.73
N GLY A 331 -21.47 0.49 2.03
CA GLY A 331 -21.53 0.51 0.58
C GLY A 331 -22.27 1.74 0.08
N PHE A 332 -21.64 2.55 -0.77
CA PHE A 332 -22.27 3.71 -1.39
C PHE A 332 -22.11 3.65 -2.91
N PHE A 333 -23.21 3.80 -3.65
CA PHE A 333 -23.14 3.85 -5.11
C PHE A 333 -22.75 5.25 -5.57
N ILE A 334 -21.71 5.32 -6.39
CA ILE A 334 -21.22 6.55 -7.01
C ILE A 334 -21.05 6.33 -8.51
N ARG A 335 -21.32 7.40 -9.29
CA ARG A 335 -21.07 7.41 -10.73
C ARG A 335 -19.87 8.30 -11.02
N LEU A 336 -18.85 7.76 -11.67
CA LEU A 336 -17.61 8.44 -12.02
C LEU A 336 -17.27 8.12 -13.48
N ASP A 337 -16.95 9.15 -14.25
CA ASP A 337 -16.60 9.03 -15.68
C ASP A 337 -17.57 8.15 -16.50
N GLY A 338 -18.87 8.36 -16.30
CA GLY A 338 -19.93 7.62 -16.98
C GLY A 338 -20.25 6.25 -16.37
N GLU A 339 -19.37 5.67 -15.56
CA GLU A 339 -19.48 4.32 -15.00
C GLU A 339 -19.97 4.33 -13.54
N TRP A 340 -20.61 3.24 -13.12
CA TRP A 340 -21.09 3.06 -11.74
C TRP A 340 -20.15 2.20 -10.92
N TYR A 341 -19.95 2.61 -9.66
CA TYR A 341 -19.12 1.92 -8.69
C TYR A 341 -19.86 1.78 -7.36
N LEU A 342 -19.58 0.70 -6.65
CA LEU A 342 -19.86 0.57 -5.22
C LEU A 342 -18.59 0.97 -4.45
N GLU A 343 -18.62 2.11 -3.80
CA GLU A 343 -17.60 2.50 -2.84
C GLU A 343 -17.73 1.64 -1.57
N ILE A 344 -16.68 0.89 -1.24
CA ILE A 344 -16.64 -0.01 -0.09
C ILE A 344 -15.79 0.63 1.00
N THR A 345 -16.39 0.93 2.16
CA THR A 345 -15.64 1.31 3.36
C THR A 345 -15.67 0.17 4.36
N PRO A 346 -14.59 -0.60 4.53
CA PRO A 346 -14.52 -1.64 5.53
C PRO A 346 -14.71 -1.09 6.94
N THR A 347 -15.42 -1.84 7.78
CA THR A 347 -15.70 -1.48 9.18
C THR A 347 -15.97 -2.76 9.97
N TYR A 348 -16.34 -2.62 11.24
CA TYR A 348 -16.67 -3.74 12.11
C TYR A 348 -17.99 -3.51 12.84
N HIS A 349 -18.71 -4.60 13.06
CA HIS A 349 -19.84 -4.66 13.97
C HIS A 349 -19.42 -5.43 15.22
N PHE A 350 -19.83 -4.95 16.39
CA PHE A 350 -19.49 -5.54 17.68
C PHE A 350 -20.77 -5.86 18.44
N THR A 351 -20.82 -7.07 18.99
CA THR A 351 -21.97 -7.55 19.78
C THR A 351 -21.51 -8.14 21.10
N SER A 352 -22.33 -8.03 22.15
CA SER A 352 -22.01 -8.62 23.46
C SER A 352 -22.34 -10.11 23.54
N ASP A 353 -23.30 -10.57 22.73
CA ASP A 353 -23.87 -11.93 22.75
C ASP A 353 -23.97 -12.57 21.35
N GLY A 354 -23.36 -11.95 20.33
CA GLY A 354 -23.46 -12.36 18.93
C GLY A 354 -24.59 -11.72 18.14
N TYR A 355 -25.52 -11.03 18.81
CA TYR A 355 -26.73 -10.45 18.19
C TYR A 355 -26.94 -8.98 18.55
N ASN A 356 -26.89 -8.66 19.84
CA ASN A 356 -27.14 -7.33 20.37
C ASN A 356 -25.86 -6.50 20.36
N LEU A 357 -25.98 -5.24 19.94
CA LEU A 357 -24.87 -4.29 19.88
C LEU A 357 -24.12 -4.19 21.21
N ASP A 358 -22.80 -4.25 21.12
CA ASP A 358 -21.95 -4.06 22.29
C ASP A 358 -21.94 -2.60 22.76
N LYS A 359 -21.92 -2.41 24.09
CA LYS A 359 -21.93 -1.07 24.72
C LYS A 359 -20.62 -0.32 24.50
N PHE A 360 -19.51 -1.02 24.32
CA PHE A 360 -18.17 -0.47 24.12
C PHE A 360 -17.73 -0.50 22.65
N ARG A 361 -18.65 -0.76 21.70
CA ARG A 361 -18.40 -0.86 20.25
C ARG A 361 -17.57 0.29 19.67
N GLU A 362 -17.78 1.52 20.14
CA GLU A 362 -17.08 2.71 19.62
C GLU A 362 -15.61 2.70 20.03
N SER A 363 -15.33 2.32 21.28
CA SER A 363 -13.97 2.11 21.78
C SER A 363 -13.28 0.97 21.03
N HIS A 364 -13.98 -0.16 20.82
CA HIS A 364 -13.46 -1.27 20.03
C HIS A 364 -13.15 -0.88 18.58
N LEU A 365 -14.04 -0.11 17.95
CA LEU A 365 -13.86 0.36 16.57
C LEU A 365 -12.70 1.34 16.45
N GLN A 366 -12.53 2.27 17.40
CA GLN A 366 -11.39 3.18 17.43
C GLN A 366 -10.08 2.41 17.62
N GLY A 367 -10.05 1.45 18.55
CA GLY A 367 -8.86 0.63 18.80
C GLY A 367 -8.41 -0.14 17.57
N ILE A 368 -9.33 -0.81 16.86
CA ILE A 368 -8.97 -1.58 15.65
C ILE A 368 -8.57 -0.67 14.48
N LYS A 369 -9.21 0.50 14.32
CA LYS A 369 -8.86 1.45 13.26
C LYS A 369 -7.47 2.06 13.43
N ARG A 370 -6.96 2.18 14.66
CA ARG A 370 -5.57 2.60 14.91
C ARG A 370 -4.55 1.57 14.43
N LEU A 371 -4.93 0.30 14.42
CA LEU A 371 -4.05 -0.82 14.03
C LEU A 371 -4.18 -1.19 12.55
N ASP A 372 -5.35 -0.95 11.93
CA ASP A 372 -5.59 -1.23 10.52
C ASP A 372 -4.82 -0.24 9.62
N ARG A 373 -3.52 -0.50 9.43
CA ARG A 373 -2.66 0.17 8.44
C ARG A 373 -3.03 -0.23 7.01
N ASN A 374 -2.43 0.42 6.00
CA ASN A 374 -2.76 0.24 4.58
C ASN A 374 -2.87 -1.25 4.14
N PRO A 375 -1.90 -2.14 4.42
CA PRO A 375 -2.01 -3.55 4.02
C PRO A 375 -3.23 -4.28 4.59
N ALA A 376 -3.63 -3.96 5.82
CA ALA A 376 -4.79 -4.55 6.46
C ALA A 376 -6.11 -4.07 5.82
N VAL A 377 -6.17 -2.80 5.43
CA VAL A 377 -7.31 -2.21 4.71
C VAL A 377 -7.40 -2.76 3.29
N LEU A 378 -6.29 -2.83 2.55
CA LEU A 378 -6.25 -3.43 1.23
C LEU A 378 -6.72 -4.90 1.26
N GLY A 379 -6.27 -5.67 2.26
CA GLY A 379 -6.77 -7.03 2.47
C GLY A 379 -8.27 -7.10 2.76
N GLN A 380 -8.87 -6.09 3.38
CA GLN A 380 -10.34 -6.00 3.54
C GLN A 380 -11.03 -5.73 2.22
N LEU A 381 -10.50 -4.79 1.43
CA LEU A 381 -11.06 -4.43 0.14
C LEU A 381 -11.04 -5.62 -0.83
N LEU A 382 -9.90 -6.31 -0.96
CA LEU A 382 -9.79 -7.51 -1.80
C LEU A 382 -10.70 -8.65 -1.33
N MET A 383 -10.86 -8.82 -0.02
CA MET A 383 -11.79 -9.80 0.52
C MET A 383 -13.24 -9.45 0.17
N TRP A 384 -13.65 -8.18 0.35
CA TRP A 384 -15.01 -7.75 0.03
C TRP A 384 -15.30 -7.78 -1.47
N SER A 385 -14.35 -7.39 -2.31
CA SER A 385 -14.51 -7.46 -3.77
C SER A 385 -14.72 -8.91 -4.22
N GLU A 386 -13.85 -9.85 -3.81
CA GLU A 386 -14.03 -11.26 -4.15
C GLU A 386 -15.35 -11.79 -3.55
N PHE A 387 -15.68 -11.45 -2.31
CA PHE A 387 -16.87 -11.96 -1.64
C PHE A 387 -18.16 -11.52 -2.32
N LEU A 388 -18.26 -10.25 -2.74
CA LEU A 388 -19.44 -9.70 -3.41
C LEU A 388 -19.59 -10.20 -4.86
N CYS A 389 -18.49 -10.59 -5.50
CA CYS A 389 -18.51 -11.20 -6.83
C CYS A 389 -18.86 -12.70 -6.83
N ARG A 390 -18.99 -13.34 -5.66
CA ARG A 390 -19.35 -14.76 -5.59
C ARG A 390 -20.77 -15.02 -6.08
N PRO A 391 -21.01 -16.17 -6.75
CA PRO A 391 -22.36 -16.68 -6.89
C PRO A 391 -22.91 -17.07 -5.52
N SER A 392 -24.21 -16.92 -5.33
CA SER A 392 -24.88 -17.43 -4.12
C SER A 392 -24.80 -18.96 -4.12
N LEU A 393 -24.56 -19.58 -2.96
CA LEU A 393 -24.47 -21.05 -2.82
C LEU A 393 -25.75 -21.78 -3.24
N PHE A 394 -26.88 -21.07 -3.29
CA PHE A 394 -28.21 -21.64 -3.54
C PHE A 394 -28.93 -21.03 -4.75
N HIS A 395 -28.30 -20.10 -5.49
CA HIS A 395 -28.94 -19.41 -6.61
C HIS A 395 -27.97 -19.22 -7.78
N SER A 396 -28.51 -19.14 -8.99
CA SER A 396 -27.82 -18.59 -10.17
C SER A 396 -27.31 -17.17 -9.87
N GLU A 397 -26.47 -16.63 -10.75
CA GLU A 397 -26.03 -15.23 -10.65
C GLU A 397 -27.21 -14.29 -10.38
N TYR A 398 -27.03 -13.39 -9.40
CA TYR A 398 -28.08 -12.48 -8.98
C TYR A 398 -28.38 -11.48 -10.11
N PRO A 399 -29.63 -11.41 -10.62
CA PRO A 399 -29.91 -10.85 -11.94
C PRO A 399 -29.91 -9.31 -11.99
N PHE A 400 -30.06 -8.64 -10.85
CA PHE A 400 -30.26 -7.18 -10.83
C PHE A 400 -29.01 -6.39 -10.47
N LEU A 401 -27.93 -7.06 -10.07
CA LEU A 401 -26.69 -6.41 -9.67
C LEU A 401 -25.50 -7.39 -9.69
N SER A 402 -24.49 -7.08 -10.49
CA SER A 402 -23.21 -7.78 -10.50
C SER A 402 -22.05 -6.80 -10.39
N PHE A 403 -20.92 -7.30 -9.91
CA PHE A 403 -19.71 -6.54 -9.68
C PHE A 403 -18.55 -7.12 -10.49
N GLY A 404 -17.57 -6.28 -10.79
CA GLY A 404 -16.33 -6.64 -11.46
C GLY A 404 -15.15 -6.49 -10.53
N ASP A 405 -14.05 -5.97 -11.04
CA ASP A 405 -12.86 -5.71 -10.27
C ASP A 405 -12.89 -4.35 -9.56
N LEU A 406 -12.02 -4.19 -8.56
CA LEU A 406 -11.73 -2.89 -7.98
C LEU A 406 -11.06 -2.01 -9.04
N ALA A 407 -11.45 -0.74 -9.13
CA ALA A 407 -10.75 0.21 -9.98
C ALA A 407 -9.32 0.39 -9.45
N THR A 408 -8.35 0.35 -10.37
CA THR A 408 -6.94 0.55 -10.08
C THR A 408 -6.43 1.81 -10.76
N VAL A 409 -5.43 2.45 -10.15
CA VAL A 409 -4.76 3.63 -10.69
C VAL A 409 -3.27 3.33 -10.71
N GLU A 410 -2.65 3.44 -11.87
CA GLU A 410 -1.20 3.41 -11.99
C GLU A 410 -0.64 4.80 -11.70
N ILE A 411 0.31 4.87 -10.78
CA ILE A 411 1.05 6.09 -10.49
C ILE A 411 2.54 5.84 -10.72
N ASP A 412 3.21 6.82 -11.32
CA ASP A 412 4.65 6.75 -11.59
C ASP A 412 5.50 7.16 -10.37
N THR A 413 4.86 7.46 -9.24
CA THR A 413 5.48 7.99 -8.01
C THR A 413 5.05 7.17 -6.78
N GLY A 414 5.61 5.99 -6.57
CA GLY A 414 5.42 5.19 -5.36
C GLY A 414 6.44 5.54 -4.26
N ILE A 415 6.00 5.52 -3.01
CA ILE A 415 6.87 5.66 -1.83
C ILE A 415 7.24 4.24 -1.36
N ALA A 416 8.48 4.00 -0.94
CA ALA A 416 8.82 2.74 -0.32
C ALA A 416 8.13 2.64 1.05
N ASP A 417 7.11 1.79 1.17
CA ASP A 417 6.36 1.52 2.42
C ASP A 417 7.28 1.38 3.64
N ASN A 418 8.40 0.66 3.50
CA ASN A 418 9.38 0.45 4.56
C ASN A 418 10.05 1.74 5.06
N GLU A 419 10.26 2.74 4.19
CA GLU A 419 10.82 4.03 4.55
C GLU A 419 9.77 4.92 5.22
N TRP A 420 8.49 4.78 4.82
CA TRP A 420 7.38 5.51 5.43
C TRP A 420 7.07 5.02 6.85
N TYR A 421 7.06 3.70 7.07
CA TYR A 421 6.83 3.13 8.41
C TYR A 421 7.99 3.33 9.40
N GLN A 422 9.21 3.62 8.91
CA GLN A 422 10.36 3.93 9.78
C GLN A 422 10.32 5.37 10.32
N ALA A 423 9.51 6.26 9.73
CA ALA A 423 9.35 7.64 10.16
C ALA A 423 8.24 7.84 11.22
N GLU A 424 7.33 6.87 11.37
CA GLU A 424 6.32 6.84 12.43
C GLU A 424 6.86 6.02 13.62
N ASP A 425 7.44 6.71 14.61
CA ASP A 425 7.86 6.29 15.97
C ASP A 425 8.24 4.80 16.23
N SER A 426 9.41 4.62 16.84
CA SER A 426 10.11 3.37 17.16
C SER A 426 9.40 2.38 18.10
N ASP A 427 8.14 2.59 18.45
CA ASP A 427 7.35 1.67 19.31
C ASP A 427 6.41 0.74 18.53
N ASP A 428 6.20 0.94 17.22
CA ASP A 428 5.22 0.17 16.44
C ASP A 428 5.79 -1.02 15.64
N ALA A 429 7.11 -1.24 15.71
CA ALA A 429 7.81 -2.25 14.91
C ALA A 429 7.55 -3.72 15.33
N GLU A 430 7.00 -3.98 16.54
CA GLU A 430 6.64 -5.34 16.98
C GLU A 430 5.29 -5.84 16.42
N SER A 431 4.50 -4.98 15.76
CA SER A 431 3.15 -5.34 15.27
C SER A 431 3.11 -5.99 13.88
N ILE A 432 4.24 -6.05 13.16
CA ILE A 432 4.26 -6.37 11.72
C ILE A 432 4.55 -7.86 11.44
N ASN A 433 4.80 -8.67 12.47
CA ASN A 433 5.18 -10.09 12.29
C ASN A 433 4.33 -11.12 13.05
N SER A 434 3.21 -10.73 13.69
CA SER A 434 2.30 -11.73 14.25
C SER A 434 1.38 -12.28 13.16
N GLU A 435 1.57 -13.56 12.82
CA GLU A 435 0.55 -14.36 12.16
C GLU A 435 -0.76 -14.24 12.95
N GLU A 436 -1.82 -13.77 12.28
CA GLU A 436 -3.11 -13.34 12.85
C GLU A 436 -3.09 -11.96 13.56
N ASN A 437 -4.07 -11.12 13.23
CA ASN A 437 -4.46 -9.94 14.01
C ASN A 437 -4.96 -10.36 15.41
N GLN A 438 -4.05 -10.80 16.26
CA GLN A 438 -4.20 -10.97 17.69
C GLN A 438 -3.19 -10.04 18.36
N ILE A 439 -3.67 -9.17 19.25
CA ILE A 439 -3.03 -8.92 20.55
C ILE A 439 -4.12 -8.37 21.48
N ASP A 440 -4.11 -8.90 22.71
CA ASP A 440 -4.87 -8.41 23.85
C ASP A 440 -4.60 -6.90 24.03
N LEU A 441 -5.64 -6.10 24.05
CA LEU A 441 -5.53 -4.66 24.31
C LEU A 441 -5.04 -4.42 25.74
N LEU A 442 -3.73 -4.44 25.99
CA LEU A 442 -3.13 -3.97 27.23
C LEU A 442 -3.18 -2.45 27.26
N TRP A 443 -4.19 -1.90 27.93
CA TRP A 443 -4.14 -0.55 28.51
C TRP A 443 -4.88 -0.59 29.85
N SER A 444 -4.21 0.09 30.80
CA SER A 444 -4.38 0.24 32.26
C SER A 444 -5.74 -0.05 32.89
#